data_AF-A0A6N7BWM9-F1
#
_entry.id   AF-A0A6N7BWM9-F1
#
_cell.length_a   1.000
_cell.length_b   1.000
_cell.length_c   1.000
_cell.angle_alpha   90.00
_cell.angle_beta   90.00
_cell.angle_gamma   90.00
#
_symmetry.space_group_name_H-M   'P 1'
#
loop_
_entity.id
_entity.type
_entity.pdbx_description
1 polymer ?
#
loop_
_entity_poly.entity_id
_entity_poly.type
_entity_poly.pdbx_seq_one_letter_code
_entity_poly.pdbx_strand_id
1 'polypeptide(L)'
;MKKLCITTIGILGTCLLSTYANAASFDCNKAATWVEKTVCDSPELSKLDDTMAKKYRTNLNDAANEEDSKSYKNNVIIDQKLWLNFQRNTCKSEECLIREYKEYIVVA
;
A
#
# COMPACT_ATOMS: atom_id res chain seq x y z
N MET A 1 -9.88 61.44 -9.81
CA MET A 1 -10.58 60.56 -8.84
C MET A 1 -10.74 59.20 -9.52
N LYS A 2 -10.19 58.06 -9.09
CA LYS A 2 -9.36 57.67 -7.95
C LYS A 2 -8.19 56.86 -8.52
N LYS A 3 -6.97 57.17 -8.09
CA LYS A 3 -5.81 56.29 -8.27
C LYS A 3 -5.96 55.17 -7.26
N LEU A 4 -5.78 53.92 -7.68
CA LEU A 4 -5.39 52.85 -6.76
C LEU A 4 -4.21 52.11 -7.39
N CYS A 5 -3.01 52.61 -7.08
CA CYS A 5 -1.82 51.79 -7.03
C CYS A 5 -1.96 50.86 -5.83
N ILE A 6 -1.91 49.55 -6.04
CA ILE A 6 -1.27 48.66 -5.07
C ILE A 6 -0.19 47.91 -5.84
N THR A 7 1.02 48.33 -5.53
CA THR A 7 2.31 47.78 -5.90
C THR A 7 2.58 46.46 -5.19
N THR A 8 3.51 45.71 -5.78
CA THR A 8 4.47 44.75 -5.19
C THR A 8 4.08 43.28 -4.94
N ILE A 9 4.68 42.44 -5.81
CA ILE A 9 5.54 41.27 -5.52
C ILE A 9 4.88 40.03 -4.92
N GLY A 10 4.90 38.97 -5.72
CA GLY A 10 4.76 37.58 -5.26
C GLY A 10 4.11 36.71 -6.31
N ILE A 11 4.87 36.30 -7.34
CA ILE A 11 4.47 35.14 -8.15
C ILE A 11 4.53 33.95 -7.19
N LEU A 12 3.38 33.61 -6.60
CA LEU A 12 3.21 32.45 -5.76
C LEU A 12 3.27 31.24 -6.70
N GLY A 13 4.49 30.80 -7.00
CA GLY A 13 4.78 29.56 -7.70
C GLY A 13 4.24 28.40 -6.88
N THR A 14 2.97 28.10 -7.08
CA THR A 14 2.32 26.90 -6.55
C THR A 14 2.82 25.75 -7.41
N CYS A 15 3.96 25.17 -7.02
CA CYS A 15 4.37 23.86 -7.49
C CYS A 15 3.31 22.86 -7.04
N LEU A 16 2.32 22.62 -7.89
CA LEU A 16 1.47 21.44 -7.84
C LEU A 16 2.37 20.25 -8.16
N LEU A 17 3.15 19.79 -7.18
CA LEU A 17 3.67 18.43 -7.20
C LEU A 17 2.47 17.53 -6.93
N SER A 18 1.75 17.20 -8.00
CA SER A 18 0.79 16.10 -8.01
C SER A 18 1.54 14.87 -7.56
N THR A 19 1.45 14.54 -6.27
CA THR A 19 1.86 13.23 -5.79
C THR A 19 0.94 12.24 -6.47
N TYR A 20 1.50 11.40 -7.35
CA TYR A 20 0.79 10.26 -7.89
C TYR A 20 0.42 9.39 -6.69
N ALA A 21 -0.79 9.56 -6.17
CA ALA A 21 -1.33 8.74 -5.10
C ALA A 21 -1.65 7.37 -5.70
N ASN A 22 -0.61 6.56 -5.92
CA ASN A 22 -0.77 5.14 -6.16
C ASN A 22 -1.25 4.54 -4.84
N ALA A 23 -2.54 4.18 -4.78
CA ALA A 23 -3.12 3.68 -3.56
C ALA A 23 -2.59 2.26 -3.30
N ALA A 24 -1.58 2.15 -2.44
CA ALA A 24 -1.29 0.90 -1.75
C ALA A 24 -2.40 0.61 -0.73
N SER A 25 -2.42 -0.61 -0.17
CA SER A 25 -3.45 -1.03 0.79
C SER A 25 -3.34 -0.37 2.17
N PHE A 26 -2.39 0.53 2.35
CA PHE A 26 -2.10 1.29 3.55
C PHE A 26 -1.82 2.77 3.24
N ASP A 27 -1.80 3.61 4.29
CA ASP A 27 -1.52 5.04 4.15
C ASP A 27 -0.03 5.28 3.84
N CYS A 28 0.27 5.62 2.58
CA CYS A 28 1.63 5.90 2.13
C CYS A 28 2.32 7.05 2.86
N ASN A 29 1.58 7.98 3.49
CA ASN A 29 2.17 9.01 4.32
C ASN A 29 2.76 8.47 5.63
N LYS A 30 2.45 7.22 5.98
CA LYS A 30 2.95 6.50 7.16
C LYS A 30 4.01 5.47 6.82
N ALA A 31 4.43 5.36 5.55
CA ALA A 31 5.47 4.44 5.13
C ALA A 31 6.79 4.73 5.87
N ALA A 32 7.28 3.76 6.65
CA ALA A 32 8.46 3.92 7.49
C ALA A 32 9.66 3.15 6.95
N THR A 33 9.43 1.96 6.41
CA THR A 33 10.47 1.04 5.93
C THR A 33 10.80 1.29 4.45
N TRP A 34 11.97 0.81 4.02
CA TRP A 34 12.33 0.81 2.60
C TRP A 34 11.25 0.11 1.76
N VAL A 35 10.79 -1.07 2.20
CA VAL A 35 9.78 -1.84 1.48
C VAL A 35 8.47 -1.07 1.32
N GLU A 36 7.96 -0.45 2.40
CA GLU A 36 6.72 0.32 2.33
C GLU A 36 6.84 1.51 1.38
N LYS A 37 7.97 2.23 1.41
CA LYS A 37 8.22 3.35 0.49
C LYS A 37 8.27 2.87 -0.96
N THR A 38 8.99 1.77 -1.23
CA THR A 38 9.04 1.17 -2.57
C THR A 38 7.66 0.74 -3.07
N VAL A 39 6.81 0.17 -2.20
CA VAL A 39 5.43 -0.18 -2.57
C VAL A 39 4.58 1.06 -2.89
N CYS A 40 4.79 2.17 -2.19
CA CYS A 40 4.09 3.43 -2.45
C CYS A 40 4.56 4.14 -3.73
N ASP A 41 5.86 4.07 -4.03
CA ASP A 41 6.46 4.78 -5.16
C ASP A 41 6.29 4.03 -6.49
N SER A 42 6.10 2.70 -6.46
CA SER A 42 5.92 1.87 -7.65
C SER A 42 4.43 1.57 -7.94
N PRO A 43 3.88 2.01 -9.09
CA PRO A 43 2.50 1.71 -9.45
C PRO A 43 2.20 0.21 -9.58
N GLU A 44 3.17 -0.60 -10.03
CA GLU A 44 2.99 -2.06 -10.12
C GLU A 44 2.86 -2.67 -8.72
N LEU A 45 3.79 -2.34 -7.82
CA LEU A 45 3.77 -2.86 -6.46
C LEU A 45 2.56 -2.38 -5.67
N SER A 46 2.16 -1.11 -5.83
CA SER A 46 0.94 -0.56 -5.23
C SER A 46 -0.28 -1.37 -5.65
N LYS A 47 -0.42 -1.71 -6.94
CA LYS A 47 -1.53 -2.54 -7.45
C LYS A 47 -1.47 -3.99 -6.94
N LEU A 48 -0.27 -4.57 -6.85
CA LEU A 48 -0.08 -5.91 -6.29
C LEU A 48 -0.46 -5.93 -4.80
N ASP A 49 -0.07 -4.92 -4.03
CA ASP A 49 -0.41 -4.77 -2.63
C ASP A 49 -1.92 -4.64 -2.40
N ASP A 50 -2.59 -3.84 -3.24
CA ASP A 50 -4.05 -3.74 -3.27
C ASP A 50 -4.74 -5.09 -3.56
N THR A 51 -4.18 -5.85 -4.50
CA THR A 51 -4.70 -7.17 -4.89
C THR A 51 -4.55 -8.18 -3.76
N MET A 52 -3.37 -8.22 -3.14
CA MET A 52 -3.10 -9.04 -1.96
C MET A 52 -4.06 -8.68 -0.82
N ALA A 53 -4.28 -7.38 -0.55
CA ALA A 53 -5.16 -6.95 0.52
C ALA A 53 -6.64 -7.28 0.26
N LYS A 54 -7.09 -7.25 -1.01
CA LYS A 54 -8.43 -7.72 -1.38
C LYS A 54 -8.60 -9.22 -1.11
N LYS A 55 -7.59 -10.03 -1.45
CA LYS A 55 -7.57 -11.46 -1.16
C LYS A 55 -7.65 -11.72 0.35
N TYR A 56 -6.77 -11.07 1.12
CA TYR A 56 -6.77 -11.17 2.58
C TYR A 56 -8.14 -10.84 3.20
N ARG A 57 -8.79 -9.76 2.77
CA ARG A 57 -10.14 -9.40 3.23
C ARG A 57 -11.20 -10.42 2.83
N THR A 58 -11.09 -11.01 1.65
CA THR A 58 -12.00 -12.07 1.18
C THR A 58 -11.88 -13.29 2.09
N ASN A 59 -10.65 -13.78 2.32
CA ASN A 59 -10.39 -14.90 3.22
C ASN A 59 -10.89 -14.63 4.65
N LEU A 60 -10.74 -13.40 5.16
CA LEU A 60 -11.28 -13.03 6.47
C LEU A 60 -12.82 -13.02 6.53
N ASN A 61 -13.50 -12.75 5.42
CA ASN A 61 -14.96 -12.76 5.35
C ASN A 61 -15.49 -14.18 5.20
N ASP A 62 -14.82 -15.02 4.40
CA ASP A 62 -15.16 -16.44 4.23
C ASP A 62 -15.07 -17.17 5.58
N ALA A 63 -14.02 -16.84 6.36
CA ALA A 63 -13.85 -17.27 7.75
C ALA A 63 -15.10 -17.06 8.62
N ALA A 64 -15.83 -15.97 8.40
CA ALA A 64 -16.93 -15.59 9.27
C ALA A 64 -18.16 -16.52 9.12
N ASN A 65 -18.22 -17.33 8.06
CA ASN A 65 -19.33 -18.21 7.74
C ASN A 65 -19.09 -19.68 8.13
N GLU A 66 -17.94 -20.01 8.71
CA GLU A 66 -17.55 -21.37 9.10
C GLU A 66 -17.93 -21.70 10.55
N GLU A 67 -18.22 -22.97 10.83
CA GLU A 67 -18.56 -23.49 12.18
C GLU A 67 -17.41 -23.22 13.18
N ASP A 68 -16.16 -23.28 12.70
CA ASP A 68 -14.91 -22.96 13.43
C ASP A 68 -14.30 -21.59 13.04
N SER A 69 -15.17 -20.62 12.72
CA SER A 69 -14.85 -19.26 12.25
C SER A 69 -13.66 -18.59 12.94
N LYS A 70 -13.55 -18.74 14.26
CA LYS A 70 -12.46 -18.12 15.05
C LYS A 70 -11.08 -18.72 14.73
N SER A 71 -10.99 -20.03 14.59
CA SER A 71 -9.72 -20.72 14.33
C SER A 71 -9.22 -20.40 12.92
N TYR A 72 -10.11 -20.51 11.93
CA TYR A 72 -9.79 -20.18 10.55
C TYR A 72 -9.36 -18.72 10.39
N LYS A 73 -10.12 -17.78 10.99
CA LYS A 73 -9.76 -16.35 10.99
C LYS A 73 -8.36 -16.11 11.58
N ASN A 74 -8.02 -16.79 12.68
CA ASN A 74 -6.71 -16.66 13.28
C ASN A 74 -5.60 -17.17 12.35
N ASN A 75 -5.81 -18.29 11.65
CA ASN A 75 -4.84 -18.81 10.69
C ASN A 75 -4.60 -17.83 9.54
N VAL A 76 -5.65 -17.26 8.95
CA VAL A 76 -5.53 -16.24 7.89
C VAL A 76 -4.69 -15.03 8.36
N ILE A 77 -4.89 -14.57 9.60
CA ILE A 77 -4.11 -13.47 10.19
C ILE A 77 -2.64 -13.88 10.40
N ILE A 78 -2.40 -15.10 10.89
CA ILE A 78 -1.06 -15.62 11.13
C ILE A 78 -0.30 -15.73 9.81
N ASP A 79 -0.89 -16.34 8.79
CA ASP A 79 -0.27 -16.54 7.48
C ASP A 79 0.12 -15.20 6.83
N GLN A 80 -0.78 -14.21 6.89
CA GLN A 80 -0.50 -12.86 6.39
C GLN A 80 0.69 -12.23 7.12
N LYS A 81 0.76 -12.34 8.45
CA LYS A 81 1.87 -11.80 9.25
C LYS A 81 3.18 -12.52 8.96
N LEU A 82 3.14 -13.84 8.82
CA LEU A 82 4.33 -14.64 8.51
C LEU A 82 4.88 -14.24 7.13
N TRP A 83 4.03 -14.15 6.12
CA TRP A 83 4.45 -13.72 4.79
C TRP A 83 5.03 -12.30 4.79
N LEU A 84 4.36 -11.35 5.45
CA LEU A 84 4.87 -9.98 5.57
C LEU A 84 6.27 -9.94 6.19
N ASN A 85 6.48 -10.65 7.30
CA ASN A 85 7.72 -10.57 8.07
C ASN A 85 8.87 -11.38 7.47
N PHE A 86 8.59 -12.56 6.93
CA PHE A 86 9.62 -13.51 6.53
C PHE A 86 9.86 -13.58 5.02
N GLN A 87 8.95 -13.03 4.21
CA GLN A 87 9.10 -13.00 2.75
C GLN A 87 9.18 -11.55 2.24
N ARG A 88 8.09 -10.80 2.31
CA ARG A 88 8.04 -9.43 1.74
C ARG A 88 9.10 -8.53 2.37
N ASN A 89 9.17 -8.48 3.71
CA ASN A 89 10.05 -7.54 4.40
C ASN A 89 11.53 -7.95 4.39
N THR A 90 11.87 -9.14 3.90
CA THR A 90 13.27 -9.58 3.75
C THR A 90 13.87 -9.17 2.41
N CYS A 91 13.03 -8.83 1.42
CA CYS A 91 13.46 -8.36 0.10
C CYS A 91 14.38 -7.13 0.16
N LYS A 92 15.29 -7.08 -0.83
CA LYS A 92 16.29 -6.00 -1.00
C LYS A 92 16.23 -5.34 -2.39
N SER A 93 15.29 -5.74 -3.24
CA SER A 93 15.07 -5.16 -4.56
C SER A 93 13.59 -5.14 -4.92
N GLU A 94 13.21 -4.28 -5.86
CA GLU A 94 11.83 -4.19 -6.35
C GLU A 94 11.40 -5.48 -7.06
N GLU A 95 12.29 -6.11 -7.82
CA GLU A 95 12.03 -7.39 -8.50
C GLU A 95 11.72 -8.50 -7.49
N CYS A 96 12.42 -8.51 -6.35
CA CYS A 96 12.12 -9.43 -5.26
C CYS A 96 10.68 -9.21 -4.75
N LEU A 97 10.29 -7.96 -4.49
CA LEU A 97 8.94 -7.64 -4.02
C LEU A 97 7.88 -8.06 -5.04
N ILE A 98 8.08 -7.74 -6.31
CA ILE A 98 7.16 -8.12 -7.39
C ILE A 98 6.96 -9.64 -7.40
N ARG A 99 8.04 -10.40 -7.29
CA ARG A 99 7.99 -11.87 -7.24
C ARG A 99 7.23 -12.38 -6.01
N GLU A 100 7.59 -11.93 -4.81
CA GLU A 100 6.95 -12.37 -3.55
C GLU A 100 5.45 -12.04 -3.50
N TYR A 101 5.04 -10.87 -4.00
CA TYR A 101 3.62 -10.52 -4.13
C TYR A 101 2.89 -11.44 -5.10
N LYS A 102 3.46 -11.68 -6.30
CA LYS A 102 2.85 -12.53 -7.32
C LYS A 102 2.72 -13.98 -6.82
N GLU A 103 3.76 -14.52 -6.19
CA GLU A 103 3.74 -15.86 -5.61
C GLU A 103 2.66 -15.98 -4.52
N TYR A 104 2.60 -15.03 -3.57
CA TYR A 104 1.64 -15.09 -2.47
C TYR A 104 0.19 -14.92 -2.90
N ILE A 105 -0.08 -14.10 -3.92
CA ILE A 105 -1.43 -13.91 -4.46
C ILE A 105 -1.94 -15.19 -5.12
N VAL A 106 -1.09 -15.94 -5.82
CA VAL A 106 -1.48 -17.11 -6.64
C VAL A 106 -1.59 -18.39 -5.82
N VAL A 107 -0.78 -18.56 -4.76
CA VAL A 107 -0.61 -19.85 -4.06
C VAL A 107 -1.59 -20.05 -2.88
N ALA A 108 -2.53 -19.13 -2.64
CA ALA A 108 -3.38 -19.16 -1.45
C ALA A 108 -4.87 -19.04 -1.75
#